data_AF-A0A3A5W8P0-F1
#
_entry.id   AF-A0A3A5W8P0-F1
#
_cell.length_a   1.000
_cell.length_b   1.000
_cell.length_c   1.000
_cell.angle_alpha   90.00
_cell.angle_beta   90.00
_cell.angle_gamma   90.00
#
_symmetry.space_group_name_H-M   'P 1'
#
loop_
_entity.id
_entity.type
_entity.pdbx_description
1 polymer ?
#
loop_
_entity_poly.entity_id
_entity_poly.type
_entity_poly.pdbx_seq_one_letter_code
_entity_poly.pdbx_strand_id
1 'polypeptide(L)'
;MYLKEGAGAAMSSFRICSNCFGTQVYPYMGFMTGERYQCQECEEVLVMPIEFENTEDYVKFLKVQSPERYAQIQDELKNTEKESEVSKATSVDEDIEPTPNIDGKLSHICNFEGCQKGKRGGTDFCRKHWLEGHDVEF
;
A
#
# COMPACT_ATOMS: atom_id res chain seq x y z
N MET A 1 12.72 44.53 -4.55
CA MET A 1 12.51 44.23 -3.12
C MET A 1 12.11 42.76 -3.05
N TYR A 2 13.07 41.90 -2.73
CA TYR A 2 12.81 40.46 -2.55
C TYR A 2 12.32 40.25 -1.13
N LEU A 3 11.05 39.88 -0.96
CA LEU A 3 10.57 39.34 0.31
C LEU A 3 10.76 37.82 0.25
N LYS A 4 11.65 37.40 1.13
CA LYS A 4 12.14 36.04 1.36
C LYS A 4 11.20 35.42 2.38
N GLU A 5 10.17 34.70 1.94
CA GLU A 5 9.31 33.96 2.85
C GLU A 5 9.84 32.52 2.94
N GLY A 6 10.47 32.26 4.08
CA GLY A 6 11.07 30.99 4.42
C GLY A 6 10.02 29.89 4.56
N ALA A 7 10.46 28.68 4.24
CA ALA A 7 9.76 27.43 4.44
C ALA A 7 9.24 27.29 5.88
N GLY A 8 7.95 27.57 6.09
CA GLY A 8 7.17 26.95 7.14
C GLY A 8 6.66 25.62 6.61
N ALA A 9 7.35 24.52 6.93
CA ALA A 9 6.80 23.19 6.72
C ALA A 9 5.57 23.04 7.64
N ALA A 10 4.39 23.32 7.09
CA ALA A 10 3.13 23.04 7.75
C ALA A 10 3.08 21.52 7.99
N MET A 11 3.15 21.09 9.25
CA MET A 11 2.86 19.71 9.64
C MET A 11 1.46 19.41 9.13
N SER A 12 1.35 18.57 8.10
CA SER A 12 0.08 18.25 7.47
C SER A 12 -0.82 17.59 8.52
N SER A 13 -1.94 18.22 8.86
CA SER A 13 -2.99 17.53 9.61
C SER A 13 -3.36 16.25 8.85
N PHE A 14 -3.54 15.16 9.58
CA PHE A 14 -3.87 13.87 9.00
C PHE A 14 -5.24 13.43 9.45
N ARG A 15 -5.86 12.57 8.64
CA ARG A 15 -7.23 12.12 8.83
C ARG A 15 -7.22 10.66 9.22
N ILE A 16 -8.11 10.30 10.13
CA ILE A 16 -8.34 8.90 10.50
C ILE A 16 -9.78 8.49 10.20
N CYS A 17 -9.97 7.19 10.04
CA CYS A 17 -11.28 6.58 9.86
C CYS A 17 -12.04 6.59 11.18
N SER A 18 -13.29 7.03 11.20
CA SER A 18 -14.13 6.97 12.41
C SER A 18 -14.56 5.55 12.79
N ASN A 19 -14.47 4.59 11.86
CA ASN A 19 -14.90 3.22 12.08
C ASN A 19 -13.76 2.30 12.57
N CYS A 20 -12.63 2.28 11.86
CA CYS A 20 -11.48 1.42 12.18
C CYS A 20 -10.27 2.16 12.78
N PHE A 21 -10.33 3.49 12.89
CA PHE A 21 -9.24 4.36 13.34
C PHE A 21 -7.96 4.28 12.50
N GLY A 22 -8.07 3.72 11.31
CA GLY A 22 -7.00 3.69 10.31
C GLY A 22 -6.62 5.07 9.82
N THR A 23 -5.35 5.26 9.49
CA THR A 23 -4.82 6.54 8.98
C THR A 23 -4.95 6.68 7.47
N GLN A 24 -5.20 5.56 6.77
CA GLN A 24 -5.33 5.53 5.32
C GLN A 24 -6.75 5.89 4.88
N VAL A 25 -7.08 7.18 4.95
CA VAL A 25 -8.38 7.73 4.51
C VAL A 25 -8.17 8.71 3.37
N TYR A 26 -8.80 8.43 2.24
CA TYR A 26 -8.64 9.22 1.01
C TYR A 26 -9.99 9.71 0.47
N PRO A 27 -10.01 10.85 -0.22
CA PRO A 27 -11.21 11.29 -0.94
C PRO A 27 -11.67 10.22 -1.93
N TYR A 28 -12.96 9.92 -1.91
CA TYR A 28 -13.57 8.95 -2.78
C TYR A 28 -13.72 9.53 -4.19
N MET A 29 -12.96 8.99 -5.14
CA MET A 29 -12.89 9.45 -6.54
C MET A 29 -14.05 8.92 -7.40
N GLY A 30 -15.29 9.01 -6.90
CA GLY A 30 -16.49 8.54 -7.61
C GLY A 30 -17.18 9.61 -8.47
N PHE A 31 -17.96 9.18 -9.47
CA PHE A 31 -18.75 10.06 -10.36
C PHE A 31 -19.82 10.89 -9.62
N MET A 32 -20.26 10.44 -8.44
CA MET A 32 -21.12 11.19 -7.54
C MET A 32 -20.27 12.14 -6.68
N THR A 33 -20.01 13.34 -7.22
CA THR A 33 -19.18 14.39 -6.61
C THR A 33 -19.75 14.91 -5.28
N GLY A 34 -19.01 14.65 -4.20
CA GLY A 34 -19.16 15.25 -2.87
C GLY A 34 -17.90 15.00 -2.04
N GLU A 35 -17.75 15.63 -0.87
CA GLU A 35 -16.66 15.40 0.09
C GLU A 35 -16.80 14.04 0.79
N ARG A 36 -16.73 12.97 0.00
CA ARG A 36 -16.83 11.59 0.48
C ARG A 36 -15.43 11.07 0.70
N TYR A 37 -15.26 10.26 1.74
CA TYR A 37 -14.00 9.60 2.02
C TYR A 37 -14.19 8.08 2.01
N GLN A 38 -13.14 7.39 1.60
CA GLN A 38 -13.03 5.94 1.66
C GLN A 38 -11.81 5.58 2.50
N CYS A 39 -12.01 4.66 3.44
CA CYS A 39 -10.92 4.07 4.20
C CYS A 39 -10.33 2.89 3.41
N GLN A 40 -9.00 2.82 3.29
CA GLN A 40 -8.31 1.70 2.65
C GLN A 40 -8.15 0.48 3.58
N GLU A 41 -8.26 0.67 4.90
CA GLU A 41 -8.08 -0.41 5.86
C GLU A 41 -9.35 -1.22 6.09
N CYS A 42 -10.52 -0.57 6.10
CA CYS A 42 -11.81 -1.24 6.31
C CYS A 42 -12.74 -1.16 5.10
N GLU A 43 -12.28 -0.63 3.97
CA GLU A 43 -13.00 -0.48 2.68
C GLU A 43 -14.33 0.31 2.74
N GLU A 44 -14.71 0.81 3.91
CA GLU A 44 -15.93 1.58 4.12
C GLU A 44 -15.88 2.88 3.32
N VAL A 45 -16.95 3.10 2.55
CA VAL A 45 -17.20 4.32 1.78
C VAL A 45 -18.12 5.22 2.61
N LEU A 46 -17.95 6.55 2.51
CA LEU A 46 -18.70 7.55 3.30
C LEU A 46 -18.29 7.65 4.77
N VAL A 47 -17.04 7.31 5.07
CA VAL A 47 -16.48 7.53 6.40
C VAL A 47 -16.41 9.04 6.66
N MET A 48 -16.82 9.46 7.86
CA MET A 48 -16.54 10.80 8.38
C MET A 48 -15.14 10.81 8.98
N PRO A 49 -14.15 11.49 8.39
CA PRO A 49 -12.81 11.47 8.91
C PRO A 49 -12.68 12.35 10.16
N ILE A 50 -11.87 11.90 11.11
CA ILE A 50 -11.48 12.70 12.26
C ILE A 50 -10.09 13.27 11.97
N GLU A 51 -9.93 14.58 12.09
CA GLU A 51 -8.67 15.26 11.80
C GLU A 51 -7.83 15.42 13.07
N PHE A 52 -6.54 15.14 12.95
CA PHE A 52 -5.56 15.29 14.02
C PHE A 52 -4.37 16.11 13.54
N GLU A 53 -3.85 16.94 14.44
CA GLU A 53 -2.64 17.74 14.20
C GLU A 53 -1.37 16.98 14.58
N ASN A 54 -1.44 16.13 15.61
CA ASN A 54 -0.29 15.41 16.17
C ASN A 54 -0.58 13.91 16.35
N THR A 55 0.46 13.11 16.18
CA THR A 55 0.42 11.66 16.41
C THR A 55 0.18 11.32 17.89
N GLU A 56 0.70 12.12 18.82
CA GLU A 56 0.49 11.92 20.26
C GLU A 56 -0.99 11.98 20.66
N ASP A 57 -1.74 12.90 20.07
CA ASP A 57 -3.16 13.09 20.39
C ASP A 57 -4.01 11.96 19.80
N TYR A 58 -3.65 11.47 18.62
CA TYR A 58 -4.21 10.25 18.06
C TYR A 58 -3.94 9.02 18.95
N VAL A 59 -2.70 8.85 19.42
CA VAL A 59 -2.34 7.74 20.30
C VAL A 59 -3.09 7.80 21.64
N LYS A 60 -3.26 9.00 22.22
CA LYS A 60 -4.08 9.20 23.44
C LYS A 60 -5.55 8.85 23.17
N PHE A 61 -6.09 9.25 22.03
CA PHE A 61 -7.45 8.92 21.60
C PHE A 61 -7.66 7.40 21.49
N LEU A 62 -6.72 6.68 20.86
CA LEU A 62 -6.80 5.23 20.72
C LEU A 62 -6.84 4.48 22.04
N LYS A 63 -6.12 4.93 23.09
CA LYS A 63 -6.17 4.30 24.41
C LYS A 63 -7.58 4.24 25.00
N VAL A 64 -8.41 5.21 24.65
CA VAL A 64 -9.79 5.34 25.17
C VAL A 64 -10.78 4.62 24.26
N GLN A 65 -10.61 4.74 22.95
CA GLN A 65 -11.59 4.28 21.95
C GLN A 65 -11.39 2.81 21.52
N SER A 66 -10.14 2.38 21.32
CA SER A 66 -9.84 1.03 20.82
C SER A 66 -8.51 0.50 21.38
N PRO A 67 -8.54 -0.20 22.53
CA PRO A 67 -7.33 -0.74 23.15
C PRO A 67 -6.62 -1.77 22.25
N GLU A 68 -7.36 -2.47 21.39
CA GLU A 68 -6.82 -3.45 20.43
C GLU A 68 -5.95 -2.79 19.35
N ARG A 69 -6.43 -1.69 18.76
CA ARG A 69 -5.70 -0.95 17.73
C ARG A 69 -4.49 -0.23 18.33
N TYR A 70 -4.62 0.25 19.56
CA TYR A 70 -3.50 0.82 20.31
C TYR A 70 -2.35 -0.17 20.51
N ALA A 71 -2.64 -1.42 20.88
CA ALA A 71 -1.62 -2.45 21.08
C ALA A 71 -0.84 -2.74 19.78
N GLN A 72 -1.53 -2.83 18.65
CA GLN A 72 -0.92 -3.06 17.34
C GLN A 72 0.09 -1.97 16.97
N ILE A 73 -0.31 -0.70 17.13
CA ILE A 73 0.56 0.46 16.81
C ILE A 73 1.76 0.52 17.77
N GLN A 74 1.57 0.18 19.05
CA GLN A 74 2.71 0.10 19.98
C GLN A 74 3.74 -0.95 19.58
N ASP A 75 3.29 -2.10 19.07
CA ASP A 75 4.18 -3.17 18.65
C ASP A 75 4.93 -2.82 17.35
N GLU A 76 4.27 -2.13 16.42
CA GLU A 76 4.92 -1.56 15.22
C GLU A 76 6.00 -0.53 15.57
N LEU A 77 5.75 0.37 16.52
CA LEU A 77 6.75 1.34 16.98
C LEU A 77 7.97 0.65 17.62
N LYS A 78 7.75 -0.36 18.47
CA LYS A 78 8.84 -1.14 19.10
C LYS A 78 9.65 -1.97 18.11
N ASN A 79 9.06 -2.35 16.98
CA ASN A 79 9.75 -3.11 15.94
C ASN A 79 10.56 -2.20 15.02
N THR A 80 10.07 -1.00 14.72
CA THR A 80 10.79 0.00 13.91
C THR A 80 12.11 0.45 14.55
N GLU A 81 12.17 0.49 15.89
CA GLU A 81 13.41 0.78 16.63
C GLU A 81 14.48 -0.33 16.49
N LYS A 82 14.11 -1.56 16.10
CA LYS A 82 15.06 -2.68 15.96
C LYS A 82 15.72 -2.77 14.58
N GLU A 83 15.21 -2.07 13.56
CA GLU A 83 15.68 -2.17 12.17
C GLU A 83 16.65 -1.04 11.73
N SER A 84 16.97 -0.09 12.61
CA SER A 84 17.82 1.08 12.26
C SER A 84 19.33 0.91 12.51
N GLU A 85 19.82 -0.26 12.95
CA GLU A 85 21.25 -0.51 13.22
C GLU A 85 22.00 -1.42 12.21
N VAL A 86 21.55 -1.59 10.96
CA VAL A 86 22.44 -2.15 9.92
C VAL A 86 22.43 -1.28 8.67
N SER A 87 23.28 -0.26 8.72
CA SER A 87 23.62 0.58 7.58
C SER A 87 24.82 -0.01 6.82
N LYS A 88 24.63 -0.15 5.49
CA LYS A 88 25.55 0.34 4.44
C LYS A 88 26.87 -0.42 4.15
N ALA A 89 27.08 -0.60 2.83
CA ALA A 89 28.23 -1.17 2.10
C ALA A 89 28.17 -2.71 1.96
N THR A 90 28.13 -3.31 0.77
CA THR A 90 29.13 -3.17 -0.31
C THR A 90 28.57 -3.68 -1.65
N SER A 91 28.93 -3.00 -2.74
CA SER A 91 28.78 -3.40 -4.14
C SER A 91 29.89 -4.36 -4.58
N VAL A 92 29.61 -5.15 -5.63
CA VAL A 92 30.53 -5.77 -6.63
C VAL A 92 30.60 -7.32 -6.60
N ASP A 93 29.94 -7.87 -7.63
CA ASP A 93 30.31 -8.89 -8.63
C ASP A 93 30.54 -10.40 -8.33
N GLU A 94 29.78 -11.16 -9.15
CA GLU A 94 30.08 -12.37 -9.92
C GLU A 94 30.08 -13.79 -9.30
N ASP A 95 29.19 -14.60 -9.92
CA ASP A 95 29.25 -16.02 -10.22
C ASP A 95 29.26 -17.06 -9.09
N ILE A 96 28.06 -17.58 -8.74
CA ILE A 96 27.84 -19.02 -8.52
C ILE A 96 26.44 -19.41 -9.02
N GLU A 97 26.41 -20.49 -9.82
CA GLU A 97 25.28 -21.12 -10.48
C GLU A 97 24.10 -21.49 -9.56
N PRO A 98 22.83 -21.40 -10.01
CA PRO A 98 21.69 -21.89 -9.25
C PRO A 98 21.11 -23.19 -9.85
N THR A 99 21.17 -24.28 -9.10
CA THR A 99 20.16 -25.36 -9.20
C THR A 99 19.88 -25.94 -7.81
N PRO A 100 18.71 -26.57 -7.58
CA PRO A 100 17.38 -26.29 -8.11
C PRO A 100 16.40 -26.05 -6.94
N ASN A 101 15.81 -24.86 -6.84
CA ASN A 101 14.75 -24.61 -5.86
C ASN A 101 13.38 -24.93 -6.46
N ILE A 102 12.73 -25.86 -5.79
CA ILE A 102 11.41 -26.41 -6.03
C ILE A 102 10.35 -25.34 -5.71
N ASP A 103 9.34 -25.26 -6.58
CA ASP A 103 8.03 -24.64 -6.36
C ASP A 103 7.98 -23.16 -5.95
N GLY A 104 8.29 -22.28 -6.89
CA GLY A 104 7.85 -20.89 -6.90
C GLY A 104 7.15 -20.57 -8.22
N LYS A 105 5.86 -20.90 -8.33
CA LYS A 105 5.02 -20.59 -9.51
C LYS A 105 5.27 -19.15 -9.95
N LEU A 106 5.84 -19.00 -11.15
CA LEU A 106 5.99 -17.74 -11.86
C LEU A 106 4.60 -17.21 -12.22
N SER A 107 3.92 -16.59 -11.25
CA SER A 107 2.55 -16.06 -11.37
C SER A 107 2.41 -15.02 -12.49
N HIS A 108 3.53 -14.46 -12.94
CA HIS A 108 3.60 -13.46 -14.01
C HIS A 108 3.68 -14.06 -15.42
N ILE A 109 3.93 -15.36 -15.57
CA ILE A 109 4.12 -16.00 -16.89
C ILE A 109 2.82 -16.61 -17.39
N CYS A 110 2.54 -16.45 -18.68
CA CYS A 110 1.42 -17.05 -19.38
C CYS A 110 1.35 -18.56 -19.09
N ASN A 111 0.18 -19.05 -18.68
CA ASN A 111 -0.04 -20.45 -18.34
C ASN A 111 -0.13 -21.39 -19.57
N PHE A 112 0.44 -20.99 -20.71
CA PHE A 112 0.40 -21.80 -21.94
C PHE A 112 1.72 -22.54 -22.08
N GLU A 113 1.67 -23.83 -22.44
CA GLU A 113 2.84 -24.68 -22.54
C GLU A 113 3.91 -24.08 -23.48
N GLY A 114 5.10 -23.84 -22.94
CA GLY A 114 6.22 -23.23 -23.69
C GLY A 114 6.15 -21.71 -23.89
N CYS A 115 5.19 -21.01 -23.26
CA CYS A 115 5.08 -19.55 -23.38
C CYS A 115 5.81 -18.81 -22.25
N GLN A 116 6.86 -18.06 -22.57
CA GLN A 116 7.57 -17.19 -21.62
C GLN A 116 7.04 -15.75 -21.57
N LYS A 117 5.89 -15.46 -22.19
CA LYS A 117 5.31 -14.11 -22.20
C LYS A 117 4.56 -13.82 -20.91
N GLY A 118 4.51 -12.55 -20.51
CA GLY A 118 3.77 -12.12 -19.33
C GLY A 118 2.25 -12.23 -19.49
N LYS A 119 1.56 -12.54 -18.39
CA LYS A 119 0.09 -12.48 -18.27
C LYS A 119 -0.41 -11.04 -18.42
N ARG A 120 -1.64 -10.85 -18.90
CA ARG A 120 -2.29 -9.53 -19.04
C ARG A 120 -3.54 -9.46 -18.16
N GLY A 121 -3.55 -8.52 -17.21
CA GLY A 121 -4.71 -8.21 -16.38
C GLY A 121 -5.22 -9.41 -15.55
N GLY A 122 -6.53 -9.54 -15.41
CA GLY A 122 -7.19 -10.65 -14.70
C GLY A 122 -7.28 -11.97 -15.47
N THR A 123 -6.45 -12.18 -16.50
CA THR A 123 -6.42 -13.41 -17.29
C THR A 123 -5.11 -14.16 -17.10
N ASP A 124 -5.16 -15.49 -17.11
CA ASP A 124 -3.99 -16.35 -16.95
C ASP A 124 -3.10 -16.46 -18.21
N PHE A 125 -3.45 -15.70 -19.26
CA PHE A 125 -2.84 -15.80 -20.59
C PHE A 125 -2.19 -14.49 -21.03
N CYS A 126 -1.25 -14.58 -21.96
CA CYS A 126 -0.70 -13.43 -22.64
C CYS A 126 -1.66 -12.94 -23.73
N ARG A 127 -1.45 -11.71 -24.24
CA ARG A 127 -2.28 -11.12 -25.31
C ARG A 127 -2.48 -12.06 -26.51
N LYS A 128 -1.45 -12.82 -26.91
CA LYS A 128 -1.54 -13.71 -28.08
C LYS A 128 -2.46 -14.91 -27.80
N HIS A 129 -2.25 -15.61 -26.68
CA HIS A 129 -3.04 -16.80 -26.34
C HIS A 129 -4.44 -16.47 -25.84
N TRP A 130 -4.67 -15.26 -25.34
CA TRP A 130 -6.02 -14.79 -25.06
C TRP A 130 -6.84 -14.62 -26.35
N LEU A 131 -6.23 -14.15 -27.45
CA LEU A 131 -6.89 -14.08 -28.76
C LEU A 131 -7.11 -15.47 -29.39
N GLU A 132 -6.17 -16.40 -29.22
CA GLU A 132 -6.27 -17.74 -29.81
C GLU A 132 -7.26 -18.66 -29.07
N GLY A 133 -7.45 -18.46 -27.77
CA GLY A 133 -8.43 -19.21 -26.97
C GLY A 133 -9.82 -18.57 -26.92
N HIS A 134 -9.95 -17.33 -27.42
CA HIS A 134 -11.22 -16.63 -27.53
C HIS A 134 -11.56 -16.52 -29.01
N ASP A 135 -12.16 -17.57 -29.58
CA ASP A 135 -12.92 -17.48 -30.82
C ASP A 135 -14.07 -16.48 -30.60
N VAL A 136 -13.78 -15.19 -30.79
CA VAL A 136 -14.83 -14.19 -30.98
C VAL A 136 -15.32 -14.40 -32.41
N GLU A 137 -16.30 -15.28 -32.61
CA GLU A 137 -17.15 -15.17 -33.80
C GLU A 137 -17.82 -13.79 -33.73
N PHE A 138 -17.47 -12.93 -34.69
CA PHE A 138 -18.09 -11.62 -34.91
C PHE A 138 -19.45 -11.78 -35.61
#